data_AF-A0A1D8KCY5-F1
#
_entry.id   AF-A0A1D8KCY5-F1
#
_cell.length_a   1.000
_cell.length_b   1.000
_cell.length_c   1.000
_cell.angle_alpha   90.00
_cell.angle_beta   90.00
_cell.angle_gamma   90.00
#
_symmetry.space_group_name_H-M   'P 1'
#
loop_
_entity.id
_entity.type
_entity.pdbx_description
1 polymer ?
#
loop_
_entity_poly.entity_id
_entity_poly.type
_entity_poly.pdbx_seq_one_letter_code
_entity_poly.pdbx_strand_id
1 'polypeptide(L)'
;MGELPQVPAERMIVRKGDMSPNTLLRLIRQDDGDMCVAIIDDEGNQTDVEFCVPGAGGGKSPNTWRGLYALAAAIEADNKEAPFRVAFR
;
A
#
# COMPACT_ATOMS: atom_id res chain seq x y z
N MET A 1 -13.86 16.76 4.94
CA MET A 1 -12.65 15.91 4.81
C MET A 1 -11.92 16.34 3.55
N GLY A 2 -10.59 16.51 3.59
CA GLY A 2 -9.82 16.85 2.39
C GLY A 2 -9.82 15.70 1.38
N GLU A 3 -9.64 16.04 0.10
CA GLU A 3 -9.59 15.10 -1.02
C GLU A 3 -8.50 14.03 -0.79
N LEU A 4 -8.75 12.80 -1.24
CA LEU A 4 -7.78 11.72 -1.19
C LEU A 4 -6.92 11.75 -2.45
N PRO A 5 -5.64 11.35 -2.36
CA PRO A 5 -4.85 11.16 -3.56
C PRO A 5 -5.43 10.03 -4.42
N GLN A 6 -5.23 10.15 -5.73
CA GLN A 6 -5.67 9.14 -6.68
C GLN A 6 -4.79 7.90 -6.58
N VAL A 7 -5.39 6.77 -6.20
CA VAL A 7 -4.76 5.46 -6.11
C VAL A 7 -5.62 4.48 -6.93
N PRO A 8 -5.04 3.74 -7.89
CA PRO A 8 -5.83 2.79 -8.68
C PRO A 8 -6.36 1.65 -7.81
N ALA A 9 -7.57 1.16 -8.12
CA ALA A 9 -8.11 -0.04 -7.48
C ALA A 9 -7.42 -1.29 -8.05
N GLU A 10 -7.35 -2.34 -7.23
CA GLU A 10 -6.91 -3.70 -7.56
C GLU A 10 -5.49 -3.83 -8.13
N ARG A 11 -4.71 -2.74 -8.09
CA ARG A 11 -3.32 -2.76 -8.49
C ARG A 11 -2.43 -2.84 -7.27
N MET A 12 -1.56 -3.84 -7.26
CA MET A 12 -0.50 -3.95 -6.27
C MET A 12 0.53 -2.84 -6.47
N ILE A 13 0.72 -2.03 -5.43
CA ILE A 13 1.74 -0.98 -5.34
C ILE A 13 2.81 -1.50 -4.40
N VAL A 14 4.01 -1.70 -4.92
CA VAL A 14 5.09 -2.41 -4.21
C VAL A 14 6.33 -1.53 -4.07
N ARG A 15 7.02 -1.66 -2.93
CA ARG A 15 8.24 -0.91 -2.63
C ARG A 15 9.23 -1.75 -1.84
N LYS A 16 10.43 -1.91 -2.38
CA LYS A 16 11.59 -2.54 -1.71
C LYS A 16 12.01 -1.76 -0.47
N GLY A 17 12.34 -2.43 0.63
CA GLY A 17 12.91 -1.79 1.81
C GLY A 17 14.30 -1.21 1.53
N ASP A 18 14.62 -0.06 2.13
CA ASP A 18 15.94 0.56 1.96
C ASP A 18 17.05 -0.16 2.72
N MET A 19 16.72 -0.71 3.91
CA MET A 19 17.65 -1.45 4.77
C MET A 19 17.35 -2.95 4.86
N SER A 20 16.30 -3.40 4.16
CA SER A 20 15.82 -4.78 4.14
C SER A 20 15.67 -5.21 2.68
N PRO A 21 16.79 -5.58 2.02
CA PRO A 21 16.80 -5.81 0.57
C PRO A 21 15.94 -7.01 0.13
N ASN A 22 15.57 -7.86 1.08
CA ASN A 22 14.74 -9.05 0.90
C ASN A 22 13.32 -8.83 1.39
N THR A 23 12.88 -7.57 1.47
CA THR A 23 11.52 -7.24 1.92
C THR A 23 10.88 -6.23 0.99
N LEU A 24 9.63 -6.48 0.64
CA LEU A 24 8.74 -5.56 -0.06
C LEU A 24 7.63 -5.12 0.89
N LEU A 25 7.33 -3.82 0.88
CA LEU A 25 6.04 -3.30 1.32
C LEU A 25 5.09 -3.36 0.11
N ARG A 26 3.92 -3.97 0.27
CA ARG A 26 2.85 -3.99 -0.74
C ARG A 26 1.61 -3.29 -0.18
N LEU A 27 1.01 -2.41 -0.98
CA LEU A 27 -0.32 -1.88 -0.76
C LEU A 27 -1.24 -2.27 -1.92
N ILE A 28 -2.50 -2.51 -1.61
CA ILE A 28 -3.58 -2.63 -2.60
C ILE A 28 -4.79 -1.86 -2.06
N ARG A 29 -5.40 -1.06 -2.95
CA ARG A 29 -6.71 -0.48 -2.73
C ARG A 29 -7.72 -1.43 -3.34
N GLN A 30 -8.62 -1.98 -2.55
CA GLN A 30 -9.70 -2.81 -3.07
C GLN A 30 -10.77 -1.95 -3.77
N ASP A 31 -11.63 -2.57 -4.57
CA ASP A 31 -12.69 -1.88 -5.31
C ASP A 31 -13.65 -1.07 -4.43
N ASP A 32 -13.89 -1.49 -3.19
CA ASP A 32 -14.73 -0.78 -2.20
C ASP A 32 -14.00 0.37 -1.48
N GLY A 33 -12.71 0.55 -1.76
CA GLY A 33 -11.86 1.57 -1.16
C GLY A 33 -11.14 1.13 0.11
N ASP A 34 -11.24 -0.12 0.51
CA ASP A 34 -10.46 -0.68 1.60
C ASP A 34 -8.97 -0.69 1.23
N MET A 35 -8.12 -0.52 2.24
CA MET A 35 -6.67 -0.53 2.07
C MET A 35 -6.06 -1.72 2.78
N CYS A 36 -5.43 -2.60 2.01
CA CYS A 36 -4.59 -3.66 2.57
C CYS A 36 -3.12 -3.25 2.46
N VAL A 37 -2.37 -3.51 3.52
CA VAL A 37 -0.92 -3.34 3.55
C VAL A 37 -0.27 -4.64 3.99
N ALA A 38 0.76 -5.06 3.27
CA ALA A 38 1.47 -6.31 3.51
C ALA A 38 2.98 -6.09 3.50
N ILE A 39 3.68 -6.89 4.30
CA ILE A 39 5.11 -7.10 4.18
C ILE A 39 5.32 -8.47 3.52
N ILE A 40 6.14 -8.53 2.48
CA ILE A 40 6.43 -9.74 1.71
C ILE A 40 7.94 -9.96 1.72
N ASP A 41 8.40 -11.17 2.02
CA ASP A 41 9.81 -11.54 1.90
C ASP A 41 10.14 -12.17 0.54
N ASP A 42 11.42 -12.45 0.28
CA ASP A 42 11.91 -13.03 -0.98
C ASP A 42 11.59 -14.53 -1.15
N GLU A 43 11.11 -15.19 -0.09
CA GLU A 43 10.56 -16.54 -0.13
C GLU A 43 9.06 -16.53 -0.46
N GLY A 44 8.43 -15.36 -0.51
CA GLY A 44 7.01 -15.16 -0.79
C GLY A 44 6.12 -15.30 0.45
N ASN A 45 6.69 -15.43 1.65
CA ASN A 45 5.92 -15.32 2.88
C ASN A 45 5.39 -13.90 3.03
N GLN A 46 4.16 -13.77 3.54
CA GLN A 46 3.55 -12.46 3.73
C GLN A 46 2.76 -12.40 5.04
N THR A 47 2.62 -11.18 5.56
CA THR A 47 1.66 -10.84 6.60
C THR A 47 1.02 -9.53 6.22
N ASP A 48 -0.29 -9.46 6.32
CA ASP A 48 -1.08 -8.31 5.90
C ASP A 48 -2.13 -7.93 6.94
N VAL A 49 -2.57 -6.68 6.83
CA VAL A 49 -3.69 -6.12 7.57
C VAL A 49 -4.54 -5.27 6.64
N GLU A 50 -5.82 -5.22 6.93
CA GLU A 50 -6.82 -4.49 6.16
C GLU A 50 -7.43 -3.36 7.01
N PHE A 51 -7.66 -2.21 6.36
CA PHE A 51 -8.32 -1.06 6.95
C PHE A 51 -9.51 -0.66 6.09
N CYS A 52 -10.70 -0.86 6.63
CA CYS A 52 -11.92 -0.58 5.91
C CYS A 52 -12.18 0.91 5.72
N VAL A 53 -12.83 1.25 4.61
CA VAL A 53 -13.29 2.59 4.29
C VAL A 53 -14.14 3.16 5.44
N PRO A 54 -13.89 4.41 5.87
CA PRO A 54 -14.61 5.00 7.00
C PRO A 54 -16.13 5.05 6.77
N GLY A 55 -16.89 4.58 7.76
CA GLY A 55 -18.35 4.59 7.71
C GLY A 55 -18.99 3.36 7.06
N ALA A 56 -18.20 2.40 6.56
CA ALA A 56 -18.68 1.09 6.11
C ALA A 56 -17.96 -0.04 6.86
N GLY A 57 -18.58 -1.22 6.95
CA GLY A 57 -17.93 -2.54 7.13
C GLY A 57 -17.01 -2.79 8.33
N GLY A 58 -16.73 -1.82 9.20
CA GLY A 58 -15.67 -1.93 10.22
C GLY A 58 -14.67 -0.77 10.24
N GLY A 59 -14.80 0.22 9.35
CA GLY A 59 -13.91 1.38 9.22
C GLY A 59 -13.88 2.28 10.45
N LYS A 60 -13.10 1.90 11.46
CA LYS A 60 -12.91 2.61 12.74
C LYS A 60 -11.59 3.39 12.82
N SER A 61 -10.79 3.34 11.75
CA SER A 61 -9.43 3.91 11.71
C SER A 61 -9.26 4.90 10.55
N PRO A 62 -10.05 6.00 10.51
CA PRO A 62 -10.07 6.91 9.36
C PRO A 62 -8.72 7.57 9.07
N ASN A 63 -7.92 7.85 10.10
CA ASN A 63 -6.60 8.46 9.91
C ASN A 63 -5.58 7.46 9.36
N THR A 64 -5.60 6.21 9.84
CA THR A 64 -4.72 5.15 9.32
C THR A 64 -5.05 4.86 7.86
N TRP A 65 -6.34 4.69 7.54
CA TRP A 65 -6.81 4.48 6.18
C TRP A 65 -6.39 5.61 5.23
N ARG A 66 -6.58 6.89 5.62
CA ARG A 66 -6.10 8.04 4.84
C ARG A 66 -4.57 8.03 4.66
N GLY A 67 -3.84 7.66 5.70
CA GLY A 67 -2.39 7.53 5.67
C GLY A 67 -1.92 6.49 4.65
N LEU A 68 -2.63 5.37 4.53
CA LEU A 68 -2.32 4.33 3.55
C LEU A 68 -2.57 4.78 2.11
N TYR A 69 -3.62 5.55 1.84
CA TYR A 69 -3.81 6.21 0.54
C TYR A 69 -2.65 7.14 0.19
N ALA A 70 -2.23 7.97 1.15
CA ALA A 70 -1.10 8.88 0.97
C ALA A 70 0.21 8.12 0.72
N LEU A 71 0.44 7.04 1.47
CA LEU A 71 1.61 6.18 1.29
C LEU A 71 1.63 5.49 -0.07
N ALA A 72 0.49 4.94 -0.52
CA ALA A 72 0.36 4.33 -1.84
C ALA A 72 0.69 5.32 -2.96
N ALA A 73 0.17 6.54 -2.88
CA ALA A 73 0.45 7.60 -3.85
C ALA A 73 1.93 8.05 -3.83
N ALA A 74 2.55 8.12 -2.65
CA ALA A 74 3.97 8.44 -2.52
C ALA A 74 4.86 7.35 -3.14
N ILE A 75 4.57 6.08 -2.86
CA ILE A 75 5.31 4.95 -3.46
C ILE A 75 5.16 4.95 -4.98
N GLU A 76 3.97 5.24 -5.49
CA GLU A 76 3.75 5.37 -6.94
C GLU A 76 4.59 6.48 -7.57
N ALA A 77 4.72 7.62 -6.91
CA ALA A 77 5.59 8.70 -7.36
C ALA A 77 7.06 8.25 -7.34
N ASP A 78 7.52 7.68 -6.23
CA ASP A 78 8.90 7.19 -6.07
C ASP A 78 9.26 6.11 -7.09
N ASN A 79 8.35 5.18 -7.38
CA ASN A 79 8.56 4.09 -8.32
C ASN A 79 8.65 4.58 -9.77
N LYS A 80 7.99 5.68 -10.13
CA LYS A 80 8.14 6.30 -11.45
C LYS A 80 9.55 6.86 -11.64
N GLU A 81 10.11 7.46 -10.60
CA GLU A 81 11.46 8.01 -10.60
C GLU A 81 12.56 6.92 -10.46
N ALA A 82 12.24 5.82 -9.77
CA ALA A 82 13.17 4.72 -9.52
C ALA A 82 12.54 3.33 -9.70
N PRO A 83 12.31 2.89 -10.97
CA PRO A 83 11.57 1.65 -11.26
C PRO A 83 12.21 0.36 -10.71
N PHE A 84 13.52 0.36 -10.41
CA PHE A 84 14.22 -0.80 -9.83
C PHE A 84 13.79 -1.10 -8.38
N ARG A 85 12.93 -0.29 -7.78
CA ARG A 85 12.44 -0.43 -6.40
C ARG A 85 11.17 -1.29 -6.26
N VAL A 86 10.64 -1.84 -7.36
CA VAL A 86 9.33 -2.54 -7.39
C VAL A 86 9.41 -4.06 -7.23
N ALA A 87 10.59 -4.66 -7.19
CA ALA A 87 10.73 -6.13 -7.12
C ALA A 87 12.02 -6.56 -6.40
N PHE A 88 12.09 -7.83 -6.06
CA PHE A 88 13.36 -8.50 -5.78
C PHE A 88 14.23 -8.50 -7.05
N ARG A 89 15.55 -8.51 -6.86
CA ARG A 89 16.51 -8.53 -7.99
C ARG A 89 16.58 -9.92 -8.60
#